data_AF-A0A9Q3YNS9-F1
#
_entry.id   AF-A0A9Q3YNS9-F1
#
_cell.length_a   1.000
_cell.length_b   1.000
_cell.length_c   1.000
_cell.angle_alpha   90.00
_cell.angle_beta   90.00
_cell.angle_gamma   90.00
#
_symmetry.space_group_name_H-M   'P 1'
#
loop_
_entity.id
_entity.type
_entity.pdbx_description
1 polymer ?
#
loop_
_entity_poly.entity_id
_entity_poly.type
_entity_poly.pdbx_seq_one_letter_code
_entity_poly.pdbx_strand_id
1 'polypeptide(L)'
;MKAILRSAGEVAENVLAPVTARPLLARTLGLLLTVALYAGGIAAVMAVSGEARIPVLLFAVYFLPAVLRAWLQLYWLVRDDVRGWRRRHGRTGKAF
;
A
#
# COMPACT_ATOMS: atom_id res chain seq x y z
N MET A 1 -16.91 -18.30 17.75
CA MET A 1 -16.45 -17.05 17.08
C MET A 1 -14.95 -16.76 17.25
N LYS A 2 -14.38 -16.78 18.48
CA LYS A 2 -12.95 -16.52 18.72
C LYS A 2 -11.96 -17.48 18.00
N ALA A 3 -12.32 -18.75 17.85
CA ALA A 3 -11.49 -19.75 17.17
C ALA A 3 -11.35 -19.51 15.65
N ILE A 4 -12.42 -19.04 14.99
CA ILE A 4 -12.43 -18.75 13.55
C ILE A 4 -11.60 -17.50 13.24
N LEU A 5 -11.65 -16.50 14.12
CA LEU A 5 -10.80 -15.30 14.04
C LEU A 5 -9.31 -15.63 14.26
N ARG A 6 -9.01 -16.56 15.18
CA ARG A 6 -7.64 -17.01 15.44
C ARG A 6 -7.08 -17.83 14.27
N SER A 7 -7.86 -18.75 13.70
CA SER A 7 -7.43 -19.51 12.53
C SER A 7 -7.29 -18.63 11.28
N ALA A 8 -8.17 -17.64 11.10
CA ALA A 8 -8.03 -16.66 10.02
C ALA A 8 -6.77 -15.79 10.18
N GLY A 9 -6.42 -15.44 11.43
CA GLY A 9 -5.18 -14.75 11.77
C GLY A 9 -3.94 -15.58 11.42
N GLU A 10 -3.86 -16.83 11.87
CA GLU A 10 -2.72 -17.73 11.58
C GLU A 10 -2.58 -18.06 10.09
N VAL A 11 -3.69 -18.21 9.37
CA VAL A 11 -3.66 -18.44 7.91
C VAL A 11 -3.22 -17.17 7.18
N ALA A 12 -3.73 -16.00 7.58
CA ALA A 12 -3.28 -14.74 7.01
C ALA A 12 -1.79 -14.51 7.30
N GLU A 13 -1.32 -14.83 8.50
CA GLU A 13 0.09 -14.67 8.90
C GLU A 13 1.01 -15.61 8.10
N ASN A 14 0.63 -16.88 7.91
CA ASN A 14 1.40 -17.83 7.10
C ASN A 14 1.38 -17.50 5.60
N VAL A 15 0.28 -16.96 5.08
CA VAL A 15 0.18 -16.53 3.67
C VAL A 15 0.89 -15.19 3.44
N LEU A 16 0.88 -14.30 4.42
CA LEU A 16 1.56 -13.00 4.37
C LEU A 16 3.04 -13.10 4.73
N ALA A 17 3.50 -14.13 5.45
CA ALA A 17 4.90 -14.34 5.81
C ALA A 17 5.90 -14.21 4.62
N PRO A 18 5.67 -14.84 3.45
CA PRO A 18 6.53 -14.63 2.28
C PRO A 18 6.41 -13.22 1.67
N VAL A 19 5.27 -12.55 1.86
CA VAL A 19 4.99 -11.19 1.36
C VAL A 19 5.66 -10.14 2.26
N THR A 20 5.63 -10.31 3.58
CA THR A 20 6.30 -9.46 4.56
C THR A 20 7.82 -9.62 4.54
N ALA A 21 8.32 -10.80 4.16
CA ALA A 21 9.75 -11.03 3.95
C ALA A 21 10.34 -10.17 2.81
N ARG A 22 9.48 -9.65 1.92
CA ARG A 22 9.87 -8.76 0.82
C ARG A 22 9.25 -7.38 1.01
N PRO A 23 10.00 -6.39 1.55
CA PRO A 23 9.44 -5.09 1.91
C PRO A 23 8.75 -4.38 0.73
N LEU A 24 9.24 -4.58 -0.50
CA LEU A 24 8.62 -4.06 -1.72
C LEU A 24 7.22 -4.63 -1.99
N LEU A 25 7.04 -5.94 -1.81
CA LEU A 25 5.76 -6.61 -2.05
C LEU A 25 4.74 -6.18 -1.01
N ALA A 26 5.11 -6.19 0.28
CA ALA A 26 4.25 -5.71 1.35
C ALA A 26 3.84 -4.24 1.14
N ARG A 27 4.77 -3.38 0.71
CA ARG A 27 4.49 -1.95 0.48
C ARG A 27 3.61 -1.71 -0.74
N THR A 28 3.84 -2.46 -1.82
CA THR A 28 2.99 -2.40 -3.03
C THR A 28 1.58 -2.89 -2.73
N LEU A 29 1.45 -4.00 -2.01
CA LEU A 29 0.15 -4.53 -1.58
C LEU A 29 -0.59 -3.53 -0.68
N GLY A 30 0.13 -2.91 0.27
CA GLY A 30 -0.41 -1.86 1.12
C GLY A 30 -0.91 -0.64 0.32
N LEU A 31 -0.17 -0.23 -0.73
CA LEU A 31 -0.61 0.84 -1.64
C LEU A 31 -1.88 0.42 -2.40
N LEU A 32 -1.92 -0.78 -3.00
CA LEU A 32 -3.09 -1.28 -3.71
C LEU A 32 -4.33 -1.32 -2.82
N LEU A 33 -4.18 -1.83 -1.59
CA LEU A 33 -5.24 -1.83 -0.60
C LEU A 33 -5.70 -0.42 -0.24
N THR A 34 -4.76 0.51 -0.05
CA THR A 34 -5.07 1.92 0.27
C THR A 34 -5.86 2.58 -0.87
N VAL A 35 -5.46 2.35 -2.13
CA VAL A 35 -6.17 2.87 -3.31
C VAL A 35 -7.56 2.22 -3.45
N ALA A 36 -7.67 0.92 -3.22
CA ALA A 36 -8.94 0.20 -3.26
C ALA A 36 -9.91 0.71 -2.19
N LEU A 37 -9.43 0.92 -0.96
CA LEU A 37 -10.24 1.50 0.13
C LEU A 37 -10.64 2.95 -0.17
N TYR A 38 -9.76 3.74 -0.77
CA TYR A 38 -10.07 5.11 -1.16
C TYR A 38 -11.18 5.16 -2.23
N ALA A 39 -11.05 4.38 -3.30
CA ALA A 39 -12.07 4.28 -4.34
C ALA A 39 -13.39 3.68 -3.81
N GLY A 40 -13.30 2.62 -3.00
CA GLY A 40 -14.45 2.01 -2.34
C GLY A 40 -15.17 2.98 -1.40
N GLY A 41 -14.42 3.79 -0.65
CA GLY A 41 -14.97 4.82 0.21
C GLY A 41 -15.69 5.92 -0.58
N ILE A 42 -15.12 6.37 -1.71
CA ILE A 42 -15.80 7.29 -2.63
C ILE A 42 -17.12 6.68 -3.13
N ALA A 43 -17.10 5.43 -3.59
CA ALA A 43 -18.29 4.75 -4.08
C ALA A 43 -19.36 4.58 -2.97
N ALA A 44 -18.96 4.25 -1.75
CA ALA A 44 -19.85 4.16 -0.61
C ALA A 44 -20.48 5.52 -0.26
N VAL A 45 -19.67 6.58 -0.25
CA VAL A 45 -20.18 7.94 0.01
C VAL A 45 -21.12 8.39 -1.11
N MET A 46 -20.81 8.11 -2.37
CA MET A 46 -21.71 8.37 -3.50
C MET A 46 -23.06 7.66 -3.33
N ALA A 47 -23.05 6.38 -2.95
CA ALA A 47 -24.26 5.59 -2.77
C ALA A 47 -25.16 6.13 -1.64
N VAL A 48 -24.56 6.69 -0.59
CA VAL A 48 -25.30 7.24 0.57
C VAL A 48 -25.71 8.70 0.37
N SER A 49 -24.93 9.48 -0.39
CA SER A 49 -25.11 10.94 -0.52
C SER A 49 -26.09 11.34 -1.63
N GLY A 50 -26.51 10.39 -2.48
CA GLY A 50 -27.40 10.67 -3.61
C GLY A 50 -26.79 11.67 -4.59
N GLU A 51 -27.50 12.77 -4.88
CA GLU A 51 -27.06 13.81 -5.81
C GLU A 51 -26.10 14.83 -5.19
N ALA A 52 -25.92 14.81 -3.86
CA ALA A 52 -25.03 15.73 -3.17
C ALA A 52 -23.55 15.37 -3.46
N ARG A 53 -22.86 16.23 -4.20
CA ARG A 53 -21.44 16.05 -4.54
C ARG A 53 -20.47 16.50 -3.45
N ILE A 54 -20.91 17.36 -2.53
CA ILE A 54 -20.07 17.93 -1.47
C ILE A 54 -19.51 16.85 -0.53
N PRO A 55 -20.28 15.88 -0.02
CA PRO A 55 -19.74 14.83 0.86
C PRO A 55 -18.66 13.98 0.18
N VAL A 56 -18.82 13.72 -1.12
CA VAL A 56 -17.88 12.96 -1.93
C VAL A 56 -16.56 13.72 -2.08
N LEU A 57 -16.63 15.02 -2.35
CA LEU A 57 -15.45 15.89 -2.43
C LEU A 57 -14.74 15.99 -1.08
N LEU A 58 -15.49 16.16 0.01
CA LEU A 58 -14.91 16.20 1.35
C LEU A 58 -14.21 14.89 1.70
N PHE A 59 -14.83 13.75 1.41
CA PHE A 59 -14.20 12.44 1.61
C PHE A 59 -12.93 12.31 0.77
N ALA A 60 -13.01 12.60 -0.53
CA ALA A 60 -11.88 12.49 -1.45
C ALA A 60 -10.70 13.36 -0.97
N VAL A 61 -10.93 14.63 -0.71
CA VAL A 61 -9.88 15.57 -0.27
C VAL A 61 -9.33 15.21 1.11
N TYR A 62 -10.19 14.79 2.05
CA TYR A 62 -9.77 14.44 3.40
C TYR A 62 -8.88 13.20 3.45
N PHE A 63 -9.17 12.17 2.64
CA PHE A 63 -8.41 10.92 2.63
C PHE A 63 -7.28 10.89 1.60
N LEU A 64 -7.22 11.84 0.67
CA LEU A 64 -6.14 11.96 -0.32
C LEU A 64 -4.72 11.97 0.30
N PRO A 65 -4.46 12.66 1.43
CA PRO A 65 -3.13 12.65 2.06
C PRO A 65 -2.68 11.26 2.50
N ALA A 66 -3.61 10.38 2.91
CA ALA A 66 -3.29 9.01 3.30
C ALA A 66 -2.80 8.18 2.10
N VAL A 67 -3.50 8.31 0.96
CA VAL A 67 -3.11 7.66 -0.31
C VAL A 67 -1.75 8.18 -0.77
N LEU A 68 -1.56 9.49 -0.73
CA LEU A 68 -0.29 10.12 -1.13
C LEU A 68 0.88 9.68 -0.24
N ARG A 69 0.65 9.55 1.07
CA ARG A 69 1.66 9.05 2.01
C ARG A 69 2.05 7.61 1.70
N ALA A 70 1.08 6.73 1.44
CA ALA A 70 1.36 5.35 1.05
C ALA A 70 2.16 5.29 -0.26
N TRP A 71 1.81 6.12 -1.24
CA TRP A 71 2.52 6.21 -2.51
C TRP A 71 3.95 6.71 -2.35
N LEU A 72 4.14 7.79 -1.57
CA LEU A 72 5.47 8.32 -1.26
C LEU A 72 6.36 7.27 -0.60
N GLN A 73 5.83 6.53 0.38
CA GLN A 73 6.58 5.49 1.04
C GLN A 73 7.04 4.38 0.09
N LEU A 74 6.20 4.00 -0.89
CA LEU A 74 6.60 3.06 -1.94
C LEU A 74 7.66 3.66 -2.86
N TYR A 75 7.48 4.91 -3.28
CA TYR A 75 8.43 5.62 -4.13
C TYR A 75 9.82 5.69 -3.48
N TRP A 76 9.90 6.04 -2.20
CA TRP A 76 11.16 6.09 -1.47
C TRP A 76 11.84 4.73 -1.37
N LEU A 77 11.07 3.67 -1.11
CA LEU A 77 11.59 2.30 -1.05
C LEU A 77 12.20 1.88 -2.40
N VAL A 78 11.47 2.08 -3.50
CA VAL A 78 11.96 1.78 -4.86
C VAL A 78 13.22 2.60 -5.17
N ARG A 79 13.22 3.89 -4.82
CA ARG A 79 14.36 4.78 -5.04
C ARG A 79 15.61 4.30 -4.31
N ASP A 80 15.47 3.85 -3.06
CA ASP A 80 16.59 3.36 -2.26
C ASP A 80 17.10 2.02 -2.78
N ASP A 81 16.22 1.12 -3.23
CA ASP A 81 16.61 -0.14 -3.86
C ASP A 81 17.38 0.08 -5.18
N VAL A 82 16.92 1.02 -6.02
CA VAL A 82 17.61 1.40 -7.27
C VAL A 82 18.99 2.01 -6.96
N ARG A 83 19.09 2.88 -5.93
CA ARG A 83 20.38 3.45 -5.48
C ARG A 83 21.32 2.36 -4.95
N GLY A 84 20.80 1.41 -4.17
CA GLY A 84 21.57 0.27 -3.66
C GLY A 84 22.06 -0.65 -4.77
N TRP A 85 21.24 -0.90 -5.80
CA TRP A 85 21.64 -1.63 -6.99
C TRP A 85 22.76 -0.92 -7.76
N ARG A 86 22.63 0.39 -8.01
CA ARG A 86 23.67 1.20 -8.67
C ARG A 86 25.01 1.17 -7.93
N ARG A 87 24.99 1.23 -6.59
CA ARG A 87 26.21 1.15 -5.77
C ARG A 87 26.88 -0.23 -5.83
N ARG A 88 26.09 -1.31 -5.90
CA ARG A 88 26.62 -2.68 -6.03
C ARG A 88 27.25 -2.91 -7.41
N HIS A 89 26.59 -2.48 -8.48
CA HIS A 89 27.12 -2.59 -9.85
C HIS A 89 28.34 -1.69 -10.12
N GLY A 90 28.40 -0.50 -9.49
CA GLY A 90 29.57 0.37 -9.60
C GLY A 90 30.82 -0.15 -8.88
N ARG A 91 30.68 -1.10 -7.95
CA ARG A 91 31.80 -1.70 -7.19
C ARG A 91 32.42 -2.90 -7.91
N THR A 92 31.62 -3.62 -8.70
CA THR A 92 32.09 -4.72 -9.56
C THR A 92 32.82 -4.25 -10.82
N GLY A 93 32.69 -2.97 -11.20
CA GLY A 93 33.41 -2.38 -12.34
C GLY A 93 34.81 -1.82 -12.02
N LYS A 94 35.34 -2.03 -10.80
CA LYS A 94 36.68 -1.58 -10.38
C LYS A 94 37.65 -2.75 -10.09
N ALA A 95 37.41 -3.89 -10.72
CA ALA A 95 38.28 -5.06 -10.61
C ALA A 95 38.71 -5.54 -11.99
N PHE A 96 39.29 -4.65 -12.81
CA PHE A 96 40.20 -4.96 -13.92
C PHE A 96 41.08 -3.74 -14.16
#